data_AF-A0A7W0M3L0-F1
#
_entry.id   AF-A0A7W0M3L0-F1
#
_cell.length_a   1.000
_cell.length_b   1.000
_cell.length_c   1.000
_cell.angle_alpha   90.00
_cell.angle_beta   90.00
_cell.angle_gamma   90.00
#
_symmetry.space_group_name_H-M   'P 1'
#
loop_
_entity.id
_entity.type
_entity.pdbx_description
1 polymer ?
#
loop_
_entity_poly.entity_id
_entity_poly.type
_entity_poly.pdbx_seq_one_letter_code
_entity_poly.pdbx_strand_id
1 'polypeptide(L)'
;TWSSWREAHPETVVLTTDTGYLRSYGQDPYGSYTPLSGYYESERLLFDVLHTDDRLSRKEVVIGVKHGEDRLAVPKAVVRERQAVRATVGGEPVVVLHDPDLDEGRAFLERLLSGDTVLSPTGQPGRFRDDATGSLWDASGTAVAGPLAGETLPRLLSLDVMWFAWAAFYPQTALIS
;
A
#
# COMPACT_ATOMS: atom_id res chain seq x y z
N THR A 1 8.33 -10.12 -1.12
CA THR A 1 9.73 -10.16 -0.57
C THR A 1 10.72 -10.00 -1.71
N TRP A 2 12.05 -9.93 -1.45
CA TRP A 2 13.05 -9.91 -2.53
C TRP A 2 12.91 -11.12 -3.48
N SER A 3 12.53 -12.29 -2.97
CA SER A 3 12.27 -13.46 -3.81
C SER A 3 11.12 -13.23 -4.78
N SER A 4 9.99 -12.67 -4.33
CA SER A 4 8.83 -12.35 -5.18
C SER A 4 9.19 -11.34 -6.27
N TRP A 5 9.93 -10.29 -5.93
CA TRP A 5 10.34 -9.27 -6.91
C TRP A 5 11.23 -9.87 -7.99
N ARG A 6 12.22 -10.69 -7.61
CA ARG A 6 13.13 -11.32 -8.56
C ARG A 6 12.42 -12.29 -9.50
N GLU A 7 11.34 -12.93 -9.04
CA GLU A 7 10.49 -13.76 -9.88
C GLU A 7 9.69 -12.94 -10.89
N ALA A 8 9.15 -11.80 -10.45
CA ALA A 8 8.39 -10.87 -11.31
C ALA A 8 9.26 -10.09 -12.31
N HIS A 9 10.52 -9.80 -11.96
CA HIS A 9 11.44 -8.93 -12.72
C HIS A 9 12.86 -9.52 -12.80
N PRO A 10 13.07 -10.61 -13.55
CA PRO A 10 14.32 -11.37 -13.56
C PRO A 10 15.51 -10.59 -14.15
N GLU A 11 15.26 -9.58 -14.98
CA GLU A 11 16.26 -8.68 -15.55
C GLU A 11 16.74 -7.57 -14.60
N THR A 12 16.18 -7.48 -13.38
CA THR A 12 16.60 -6.49 -12.38
C THR A 12 18.08 -6.65 -12.03
N VAL A 13 18.87 -5.59 -12.21
CA VAL A 13 20.26 -5.52 -11.76
C VAL A 13 20.34 -4.97 -10.33
N VAL A 14 21.20 -5.57 -9.50
CA VAL A 14 21.49 -5.10 -8.13
C VAL A 14 22.97 -4.78 -7.97
N LEU A 15 23.29 -3.83 -7.08
CA LEU A 15 24.67 -3.47 -6.75
C LEU A 15 25.40 -4.65 -6.09
N THR A 16 26.65 -4.90 -6.52
CA THR A 16 27.49 -5.94 -5.93
C THR A 16 27.85 -5.62 -4.48
N THR A 17 27.90 -6.65 -3.63
CA THR A 17 28.44 -6.55 -2.27
C THR A 17 29.98 -6.65 -2.24
N ASP A 18 30.61 -7.00 -3.37
CA ASP A 18 32.06 -6.99 -3.54
C ASP A 18 32.56 -5.56 -3.75
N THR A 19 32.66 -4.83 -2.65
CA THR A 19 33.02 -3.40 -2.62
C THR A 19 34.49 -3.16 -2.24
N GLY A 20 35.25 -4.22 -1.96
CA GLY A 20 36.61 -4.11 -1.41
C GLY A 20 36.70 -3.73 0.07
N TYR A 21 35.56 -3.60 0.78
CA TYR A 21 35.50 -3.29 2.21
C TYR A 21 34.99 -4.48 3.04
N LEU A 22 35.60 -4.71 4.20
CA LEU A 22 35.16 -5.69 5.21
C LEU A 22 33.98 -5.10 6.02
N ARG A 23 32.80 -5.02 5.40
CA ARG A 23 31.55 -4.69 6.09
C ARG A 23 30.57 -5.84 5.91
N SER A 24 30.06 -6.37 7.02
CA SER A 24 29.04 -7.41 7.00
C SER A 24 27.68 -6.79 6.64
N TYR A 25 27.41 -6.63 5.34
CA TYR A 25 26.12 -6.15 4.84
C TYR A 25 24.97 -7.15 5.03
N GLY A 26 25.25 -8.37 5.51
CA GLY A 26 24.26 -9.42 5.74
C GLY A 26 23.55 -9.35 7.09
N GLN A 27 23.96 -8.46 8.00
CA GLN A 27 23.27 -8.24 9.28
C GLN A 27 22.68 -6.84 9.33
N ASP A 28 21.35 -6.76 9.35
CA ASP A 28 20.64 -5.52 9.61
C ASP A 28 20.73 -5.20 11.12
N PRO A 29 21.39 -4.09 11.52
CA PRO A 29 21.53 -3.71 12.93
C PRO A 29 20.18 -3.40 13.60
N TYR A 30 19.09 -3.26 12.84
CA TYR A 30 17.74 -3.00 13.33
C TYR A 30 16.88 -4.27 13.44
N GLY A 31 17.35 -5.44 13.00
CA GLY A 31 16.59 -6.69 13.04
C GLY A 31 16.05 -7.10 11.67
N SER A 32 14.91 -7.80 11.60
CA SER A 32 14.34 -8.28 10.34
C SER A 32 12.86 -7.89 10.21
N TYR A 33 12.41 -7.71 8.98
CA TYR A 33 11.00 -7.56 8.63
C TYR A 33 10.31 -8.89 8.33
N THR A 34 11.08 -9.96 8.06
CA THR A 34 10.53 -11.27 7.68
C THR A 34 11.43 -12.38 8.21
N PRO A 35 11.06 -13.03 9.34
CA PRO A 35 10.02 -12.62 10.28
C PRO A 35 10.39 -11.32 11.02
N LEU A 36 9.40 -10.64 11.61
CA LEU A 36 9.65 -9.47 12.44
C LEU A 36 10.59 -9.84 13.60
N SER A 37 11.65 -9.05 13.79
CA SER A 37 12.55 -9.18 14.94
C SER A 37 13.28 -7.88 15.23
N GLY A 38 13.85 -7.78 16.43
CA GLY A 38 14.68 -6.65 16.84
C GLY A 38 13.87 -5.37 17.02
N TYR A 39 14.33 -4.28 16.41
CA TYR A 39 13.64 -2.99 16.47
C TYR A 39 12.19 -3.16 16.00
N TYR A 40 11.95 -3.85 14.90
CA TYR A 40 10.66 -3.86 14.21
C TYR A 40 9.51 -4.54 14.97
N GLU A 41 9.80 -5.40 15.94
CA GLU A 41 8.80 -6.06 16.78
C GLU A 41 8.38 -5.22 18.01
N SER A 42 9.23 -4.29 18.43
CA SER A 42 9.00 -3.50 19.65
C SER A 42 8.22 -2.20 19.39
N GLU A 43 7.45 -1.71 20.36
CA GLU A 43 6.84 -0.36 20.31
C GLU A 43 7.85 0.79 20.56
N ARG A 44 9.14 0.46 20.79
CA ARG A 44 10.17 1.47 21.10
C ARG A 44 10.58 2.20 19.83
N LEU A 45 10.69 3.52 19.90
CA LEU A 45 11.29 4.36 18.86
C LEU A 45 12.76 4.64 19.21
N LEU A 46 13.62 4.74 18.19
CA LEU A 46 15.03 5.11 18.39
C LEU A 46 15.19 6.61 18.68
N PHE A 47 14.24 7.42 18.21
CA PHE A 47 14.20 8.86 18.35
C PHE A 47 12.76 9.30 18.65
N ASP A 48 12.65 10.46 19.31
CA ASP A 48 11.35 11.09 19.53
C ASP A 48 10.74 11.59 18.21
N VAL A 49 9.42 11.62 18.17
CA VAL A 49 8.63 12.07 17.01
C VAL A 49 7.95 13.40 17.29
N LEU A 50 7.65 14.15 16.23
CA LEU A 50 6.96 15.45 16.32
C LEU A 50 5.57 15.32 16.97
N HIS A 51 4.82 14.29 16.61
CA HIS A 51 3.51 13.98 17.14
C HIS A 51 3.36 12.47 17.37
N THR A 52 2.65 12.11 18.43
CA THR A 52 2.31 10.71 18.76
C THR A 52 0.82 10.50 18.59
N ASP A 53 0.43 9.31 18.14
CA ASP A 53 -0.96 8.91 17.97
C ASP A 53 -1.11 7.44 18.36
N ASP A 54 -2.04 7.14 19.25
CA ASP A 54 -2.26 5.83 19.87
C ASP A 54 -3.43 5.04 19.25
N ARG A 55 -4.02 5.53 18.15
CA ARG A 55 -5.09 4.82 17.43
C ARG A 55 -4.65 3.47 16.87
N LEU A 56 -3.36 3.29 16.59
CA LEU A 56 -2.75 2.04 16.12
C LEU A 56 -1.42 1.77 16.85
N SER A 57 -0.92 0.54 16.78
CA SER A 57 0.46 0.22 17.19
C SER A 57 1.42 1.08 16.39
N ARG A 58 2.50 1.56 17.02
CA ARG A 58 3.48 2.46 16.38
C ARG A 58 4.04 1.86 15.10
N LYS A 59 4.30 0.55 15.08
CA LYS A 59 4.90 -0.14 13.94
C LYS A 59 3.90 -0.85 13.05
N GLU A 60 2.62 -0.64 13.28
CA GLU A 60 1.58 -1.08 12.36
C GLU A 60 1.77 -0.40 11.00
N VAL A 61 1.82 -1.20 9.94
CA VAL A 61 1.98 -0.69 8.57
C VAL A 61 0.63 -0.26 8.04
N VAL A 62 0.55 0.99 7.60
CA VAL A 62 -0.62 1.55 6.93
C VAL A 62 -0.29 1.89 5.48
N ILE A 63 -1.32 1.87 4.64
CA ILE A 63 -1.33 2.50 3.33
C ILE A 63 -1.73 3.96 3.54
N GLY A 64 -0.74 4.84 3.55
CA GLY A 64 -0.94 6.30 3.64
C GLY A 64 -1.25 6.87 2.26
N VAL A 65 -2.40 7.53 2.11
CA VAL A 65 -2.88 8.13 0.85
C VAL A 65 -2.85 9.65 0.97
N LYS A 66 -2.31 10.30 -0.05
CA LYS A 66 -2.25 11.77 -0.16
C LYS A 66 -3.12 12.25 -1.32
N HIS A 67 -4.05 13.16 -1.04
CA HIS A 67 -4.81 13.87 -2.05
C HIS A 67 -4.99 15.33 -1.63
N GLY A 68 -4.38 16.27 -2.37
CA GLY A 68 -4.28 17.67 -1.93
C GLY A 68 -3.66 17.80 -0.53
N GLU A 69 -4.35 18.50 0.36
CA GLU A 69 -3.98 18.61 1.79
C GLU A 69 -4.52 17.45 2.63
N ASP A 70 -5.50 16.71 2.13
CA ASP A 70 -6.16 15.63 2.85
C ASP A 70 -5.30 14.36 2.91
N ARG A 71 -5.39 13.67 4.05
CA ARG A 71 -4.60 12.49 4.37
C ARG A 71 -5.50 11.39 4.86
N LEU A 72 -5.28 10.19 4.36
CA LEU A 72 -5.99 8.98 4.74
C LEU A 72 -4.98 7.89 5.05
N ALA A 73 -5.23 7.11 6.10
CA ALA A 73 -4.49 5.91 6.41
C ALA A 73 -5.45 4.72 6.46
N VAL A 74 -5.03 3.59 5.89
CA VAL A 74 -5.74 2.31 5.99
C VAL A 74 -4.72 1.25 6.43
N PRO A 75 -4.93 0.52 7.55
CA PRO A 75 -4.05 -0.56 7.93
C PRO A 75 -3.86 -1.54 6.78
N LYS A 76 -2.60 -1.92 6.51
CA LYS A 76 -2.27 -2.84 5.42
C LYS A 76 -2.94 -4.20 5.61
N ALA A 77 -3.13 -4.63 6.86
CA ALA A 77 -3.88 -5.83 7.18
C ALA A 77 -5.35 -5.75 6.72
N VAL A 78 -6.01 -4.61 6.92
CA VAL A 78 -7.38 -4.36 6.48
C VAL A 78 -7.47 -4.37 4.94
N VAL A 79 -6.50 -3.74 4.26
CA VAL A 79 -6.42 -3.77 2.79
C VAL A 79 -6.25 -5.20 2.27
N ARG A 80 -5.36 -5.99 2.90
CA ARG A 80 -5.14 -7.40 2.55
C ARG A 80 -6.38 -8.26 2.75
N GLU A 81 -7.07 -8.10 3.88
CA GLU A 81 -8.26 -8.88 4.23
C GLU A 81 -9.44 -8.55 3.30
N ARG A 82 -9.72 -7.26 3.10
CA ARG A 82 -10.88 -6.80 2.32
C ARG A 82 -10.61 -6.76 0.82
N GLN A 83 -9.36 -6.79 0.40
CA GLN A 83 -8.83 -6.70 -0.97
C GLN A 83 -9.13 -5.37 -1.71
N ALA A 84 -10.30 -4.76 -1.47
CA ALA A 84 -10.66 -3.43 -1.92
C ALA A 84 -11.28 -2.66 -0.74
N VAL A 85 -10.65 -1.55 -0.35
CA VAL A 85 -11.14 -0.69 0.74
C VAL A 85 -11.56 0.64 0.15
N ARG A 86 -12.87 0.89 0.14
CA ARG A 86 -13.44 2.16 -0.29
C ARG A 86 -13.45 3.17 0.84
N ALA A 87 -13.14 4.42 0.52
CA ALA A 87 -13.11 5.54 1.46
C ALA A 87 -13.38 6.86 0.73
N THR A 88 -13.27 7.96 1.46
CA THR A 88 -13.35 9.32 0.91
C THR A 88 -12.17 10.12 1.42
N VAL A 89 -11.52 10.89 0.55
CA VAL A 89 -10.41 11.79 0.92
C VAL A 89 -10.57 13.12 0.19
N GLY A 90 -10.70 14.22 0.94
CA GLY A 90 -11.02 15.53 0.37
C GLY A 90 -12.36 15.57 -0.36
N GLY A 91 -13.33 14.75 0.06
CA GLY A 91 -14.64 14.64 -0.58
C GLY A 91 -14.69 13.77 -1.84
N GLU A 92 -13.55 13.30 -2.34
CA GLU A 92 -13.50 12.40 -3.51
C GLU A 92 -13.55 10.92 -3.10
N PRO A 93 -14.33 10.08 -3.80
CA PRO A 93 -14.38 8.64 -3.56
C PRO A 93 -13.07 8.00 -4.02
N VAL A 94 -12.51 7.14 -3.15
CA VAL A 94 -11.28 6.42 -3.41
C VAL A 94 -11.42 4.95 -3.08
N VAL A 95 -10.65 4.13 -3.80
CA VAL A 95 -10.48 2.72 -3.49
C VAL A 95 -9.00 2.40 -3.32
N VAL A 96 -8.68 1.69 -2.24
CA VAL A 96 -7.37 1.09 -2.03
C VAL A 96 -7.44 -0.39 -2.40
N LEU A 97 -6.76 -0.77 -3.47
CA LEU A 97 -6.72 -2.14 -3.99
C LEU A 97 -5.46 -2.85 -3.48
N HIS A 98 -5.63 -4.10 -3.03
CA HIS A 98 -4.54 -4.99 -2.67
C HIS A 98 -3.95 -5.66 -3.90
N ASP A 99 -2.62 -5.54 -4.04
CA ASP A 99 -1.82 -6.34 -4.95
C ASP A 99 -1.24 -7.54 -4.19
N PRO A 100 -1.71 -8.78 -4.45
CA PRO A 100 -1.28 -9.95 -3.71
C PRO A 100 0.15 -10.39 -4.06
N ASP A 101 0.67 -10.04 -5.24
CA ASP A 101 1.98 -10.50 -5.71
C ASP A 101 3.10 -9.71 -5.04
N LEU A 102 2.86 -8.41 -4.82
CA LEU A 102 3.76 -7.52 -4.10
C LEU A 102 3.42 -7.39 -2.60
N ASP A 103 2.24 -7.85 -2.20
CA ASP A 103 1.61 -7.55 -0.91
C ASP A 103 1.62 -6.03 -0.66
N GLU A 104 1.01 -5.24 -1.55
CA GLU A 104 0.97 -3.78 -1.46
C GLU A 104 -0.46 -3.23 -1.57
N GLY A 105 -0.69 -2.01 -1.09
CA GLY A 105 -1.93 -1.28 -1.31
C GLY A 105 -1.75 -0.10 -2.25
N ARG A 106 -2.57 0.00 -3.30
CA ARG A 106 -2.56 1.14 -4.23
C ARG A 106 -3.89 1.87 -4.18
N ALA A 107 -3.84 3.19 -4.05
CA ALA A 107 -5.02 4.03 -3.98
C ALA A 107 -5.34 4.66 -5.35
N PHE A 108 -6.63 4.69 -5.68
CA PHE A 108 -7.15 5.24 -6.92
C PHE A 108 -8.40 6.09 -6.64
N LEU A 109 -8.64 7.10 -7.47
CA LEU A 109 -9.95 7.75 -7.54
C LEU A 109 -10.94 6.79 -8.19
N GLU A 110 -12.13 6.62 -7.62
CA GLU A 110 -13.23 5.81 -8.18
C GLU A 110 -13.97 6.56 -9.30
N ARG A 111 -13.23 7.25 -10.18
CA ARG A 111 -13.76 8.06 -11.28
C ARG A 111 -12.98 7.84 -12.56
N LEU A 112 -13.69 7.53 -13.63
CA LEU A 112 -13.18 7.51 -15.01
C LEU A 112 -13.76 8.70 -15.79
N LEU A 113 -13.18 8.97 -16.96
CA LEU A 113 -13.78 9.92 -17.91
C LEU A 113 -15.16 9.45 -18.40
N SER A 114 -15.38 8.13 -18.43
CA SER A 114 -16.61 7.47 -18.85
C SER A 114 -17.69 7.38 -17.76
N GLY A 115 -17.36 7.70 -16.50
CA GLY A 115 -18.26 7.65 -15.36
C GLY A 115 -17.58 7.17 -14.07
N ASP A 116 -18.30 7.22 -12.96
CA ASP A 116 -17.81 6.66 -11.69
C ASP A 116 -17.81 5.12 -11.77
N THR A 117 -16.84 4.48 -11.11
CA THR A 117 -16.67 3.02 -11.06
C THR A 117 -16.59 2.56 -9.62
N VAL A 118 -17.24 1.44 -9.29
CA VAL A 118 -17.16 0.83 -7.97
C VAL A 118 -16.59 -0.57 -8.13
N LEU A 119 -15.43 -0.81 -7.53
CA LEU A 119 -14.72 -2.08 -7.67
C LEU A 119 -14.97 -3.01 -6.47
N SER A 120 -15.53 -4.17 -6.76
CA SER A 120 -15.75 -5.26 -5.79
C SER A 120 -14.78 -6.42 -6.02
N PRO A 121 -14.23 -7.07 -4.98
CA PRO A 121 -13.41 -8.26 -5.12
C PRO A 121 -14.17 -9.40 -5.81
N THR A 122 -13.51 -10.14 -6.70
CA THR A 122 -14.13 -11.28 -7.41
C THR A 122 -14.01 -12.61 -6.66
N GLY A 123 -13.28 -12.63 -5.54
CA GLY A 123 -12.82 -13.85 -4.86
C GLY A 123 -11.52 -14.43 -5.44
N GLN A 124 -11.08 -13.98 -6.63
CA GLN A 124 -9.73 -14.23 -7.12
C GLN A 124 -8.77 -13.13 -6.61
N PRO A 125 -7.60 -13.49 -6.06
CA PRO A 125 -6.62 -12.51 -5.60
C PRO A 125 -6.23 -11.49 -6.69
N GLY A 126 -6.19 -10.21 -6.35
CA GLY A 126 -5.80 -9.14 -7.26
C GLY A 126 -6.72 -8.96 -8.47
N ARG A 127 -7.97 -9.44 -8.39
CA ARG A 127 -8.99 -9.30 -9.43
C ARG A 127 -10.27 -8.72 -8.87
N PHE A 128 -10.72 -7.65 -9.52
CA PHE A 128 -11.87 -6.87 -9.13
C PHE A 128 -12.88 -6.81 -10.28
N ARG A 129 -14.15 -6.59 -9.94
CA ARG A 129 -15.23 -6.39 -10.89
C ARG A 129 -15.82 -5.01 -10.67
N ASP A 130 -15.99 -4.26 -11.74
CA ASP A 130 -16.80 -3.05 -11.71
C ASP A 130 -18.28 -3.43 -11.61
N ASP A 131 -18.96 -2.95 -10.58
CA ASP A 131 -20.34 -3.34 -10.25
C ASP A 131 -21.34 -2.89 -11.32
N ALA A 132 -21.07 -1.78 -12.01
CA ALA A 132 -21.97 -1.20 -13.00
C ALA A 132 -21.86 -1.90 -14.38
N THR A 133 -20.64 -2.09 -14.88
CA THR A 133 -20.40 -2.63 -16.24
C THR A 133 -20.07 -4.11 -16.26
N GLY A 134 -19.70 -4.69 -15.11
CA GLY A 134 -19.19 -6.05 -15.02
C GLY A 134 -17.76 -6.21 -15.55
N SER A 135 -17.08 -5.12 -15.94
CA SER A 135 -15.68 -5.14 -16.40
C SER A 135 -14.76 -5.71 -15.31
N LEU A 136 -13.74 -6.45 -15.72
CA LEU A 136 -12.76 -7.02 -14.80
C LEU A 136 -11.52 -6.13 -14.76
N TRP A 137 -11.03 -5.90 -13.55
CA TRP A 137 -9.89 -5.04 -13.24
C TRP A 137 -8.83 -5.81 -12.45
N ASP A 138 -7.57 -5.39 -12.57
CA ASP A 138 -6.48 -5.90 -11.75
C ASP A 138 -6.05 -4.89 -10.67
N ALA A 139 -5.12 -5.32 -9.80
CA ALA A 139 -4.60 -4.50 -8.70
C ALA A 139 -3.72 -3.31 -9.15
N SER A 140 -3.45 -3.16 -10.46
CA SER A 140 -2.83 -1.96 -11.01
C SER A 140 -3.84 -0.83 -11.25
N GLY A 141 -5.13 -1.12 -11.09
CA GLY A 141 -6.21 -0.20 -11.43
C GLY A 141 -6.47 -0.14 -12.93
N THR A 142 -6.21 -1.23 -13.66
CA THR A 142 -6.44 -1.34 -15.11
C THR A 142 -7.55 -2.35 -15.40
N ALA A 143 -8.47 -1.99 -16.30
CA ALA A 143 -9.49 -2.90 -16.80
C ALA A 143 -8.86 -3.90 -17.79
N VAL A 144 -8.85 -5.17 -17.43
CA VAL A 144 -8.24 -6.24 -18.22
C VAL A 144 -9.24 -6.97 -19.13
N ALA A 145 -10.54 -6.84 -18.87
CA ALA A 145 -11.59 -7.42 -19.70
C ALA A 145 -12.94 -6.71 -19.52
N GLY A 146 -13.84 -6.89 -20.50
CA GLY A 146 -15.20 -6.35 -20.47
C GLY A 146 -15.31 -4.99 -21.18
N PRO A 147 -16.45 -4.29 -21.01
CA PRO A 147 -16.75 -3.05 -21.73
C PRO A 147 -15.73 -1.92 -21.54
N LEU A 148 -15.06 -1.88 -20.37
CA LEU A 148 -14.06 -0.85 -20.05
C LEU A 148 -12.62 -1.30 -20.33
N ALA A 149 -12.39 -2.43 -21.01
CA ALA A 149 -11.04 -2.98 -21.20
C ALA A 149 -10.05 -1.94 -21.78
N GLY A 150 -8.89 -1.81 -21.12
CA GLY A 150 -7.85 -0.83 -21.44
C GLY A 150 -7.95 0.50 -20.68
N GLU A 151 -9.07 0.78 -20.03
CA GLU A 151 -9.21 1.94 -19.13
C GLU A 151 -8.35 1.78 -17.87
N THR A 152 -7.92 2.91 -17.31
CA THR A 152 -7.12 2.96 -16.08
C THR A 152 -7.70 3.97 -15.11
N LEU A 153 -7.79 3.61 -13.83
CA LEU A 153 -8.22 4.54 -12.79
C LEU A 153 -7.10 5.56 -12.50
N PRO A 154 -7.43 6.84 -12.23
CA PRO A 154 -6.45 7.82 -11.81
C PRO A 154 -5.81 7.40 -10.47
N ARG A 155 -4.50 7.17 -10.49
CA ARG A 155 -3.74 6.74 -9.31
C ARG A 155 -3.43 7.90 -8.38
N LEU A 156 -3.65 7.69 -7.08
CA LEU A 156 -3.21 8.60 -6.02
C LEU A 156 -1.85 8.19 -5.47
N LEU A 157 -1.12 9.14 -4.89
CA LEU A 157 0.11 8.83 -4.17
C LEU A 157 -0.23 8.03 -2.90
N SER A 158 0.14 6.75 -2.89
CA SER A 158 0.03 5.86 -1.74
C SER A 158 1.41 5.36 -1.30
N LEU A 159 1.59 5.17 0.01
CA LEU A 159 2.85 4.76 0.63
C LEU A 159 2.58 3.68 1.67
N ASP A 160 3.38 2.62 1.66
CA ASP A 160 3.48 1.69 2.78
C ASP A 160 4.39 2.30 3.85
N VAL A 161 3.84 2.60 5.02
CA VAL A 161 4.55 3.35 6.07
C VAL A 161 4.11 2.88 7.45
N MET A 162 5.04 2.84 8.41
CA MET A 162 4.69 2.57 9.81
C MET A 162 3.91 3.74 10.41
N TRP A 163 2.90 3.43 11.21
CA TRP A 163 1.98 4.39 11.78
C TRP A 163 2.66 5.54 12.51
N PHE A 164 3.68 5.26 13.33
CA PHE A 164 4.41 6.29 14.08
C PHE A 164 4.99 7.37 13.17
N ALA A 165 5.50 6.97 11.99
CA ALA A 165 6.11 7.90 11.05
C ALA A 165 5.02 8.69 10.32
N TRP A 166 3.95 8.03 9.88
CA TRP A 166 2.84 8.70 9.20
C TRP A 166 2.13 9.72 10.09
N ALA A 167 1.72 9.30 11.30
CA ALA A 167 0.98 10.14 12.24
C ALA A 167 1.84 11.31 12.78
N ALA A 168 3.16 11.15 12.84
CA ALA A 168 4.06 12.24 13.21
C ALA A 168 4.05 13.40 12.21
N PHE A 169 3.89 13.13 10.90
CA PHE A 169 3.82 14.16 9.87
C PHE A 169 2.38 14.59 9.53
N TYR A 170 1.40 13.72 9.74
CA TYR A 170 0.00 13.95 9.38
C TYR A 170 -0.96 13.62 10.53
N PRO A 171 -0.90 14.33 11.66
CA PRO A 171 -1.71 14.00 12.84
C PRO A 171 -3.23 14.12 12.60
N GLN A 172 -3.67 14.94 11.64
CA GLN A 172 -5.08 15.06 11.25
C GLN A 172 -5.54 14.00 10.23
N THR A 173 -4.70 13.00 9.91
CA THR A 173 -5.06 11.94 8.96
C THR A 173 -6.37 11.25 9.38
N ALA A 174 -7.27 11.09 8.41
CA ALA A 174 -8.37 10.17 8.53
C ALA A 174 -7.81 8.74 8.64
N LEU A 175 -8.48 7.89 9.41
CA LEU A 175 -8.09 6.51 9.61
C LEU A 175 -9.31 5.61 9.35
N ILE A 176 -9.13 4.59 8.53
CA ILE A 176 -10.12 3.52 8.32
C ILE A 176 -9.68 2.32 9.14
N SER A 177 -10.57 1.79 9.98
CA SER A 177 -10.35 0.57 10.76
C SER A 177 -11.15 -0.62 10.23
#